data_AF-A0A2K3LX69-F1
#
_entry.id   AF-A0A2K3LX69-F1
#
_cell.length_a   1.000
_cell.length_b   1.000
_cell.length_c   1.000
_cell.angle_alpha   90.00
_cell.angle_beta   90.00
_cell.angle_gamma   90.00
#
_symmetry.space_group_name_H-M   'P 1'
#
loop_
_entity.id
_entity.type
_entity.pdbx_description
1 polymer ?
#
loop_
_entity_poly.entity_id
_entity_poly.type
_entity_poly.pdbx_seq_one_letter_code
_entity_poly.pdbx_strand_id
1 'polypeptide(L)'
;GYSLFSAVIVAIPRPSTMPRAWTFFLLDQVLTYIILAAGAVLAEVLYLAEKGVPSAAWSSACGSFGSFCHKIKASLIITFVAVVCYVLLSLISSYRLFSKYDAPSQVNNNSNKDIAYNG
;
A
#
# COMPACT_ATOMS: atom_id res chain seq x y z
N GLY A 1 9.69 23.24 13.64
CA GLY A 1 8.23 23.32 13.39
C GLY A 1 7.62 21.94 13.22
N TYR A 2 7.92 21.24 12.12
CA TYR A 2 7.28 19.96 11.74
C TYR A 2 7.62 18.75 12.62
N SER A 3 8.78 18.74 13.30
CA SER A 3 9.19 17.62 14.16
C SER A 3 8.34 17.46 15.42
N LEU A 4 7.89 18.57 16.01
CA LEU A 4 7.08 18.52 17.24
C LEU A 4 5.66 18.03 16.95
N PHE A 5 5.06 18.49 15.84
CA PHE A 5 3.76 17.99 15.38
C PHE A 5 3.82 16.50 15.02
N SER A 6 4.88 16.06 14.34
CA SER A 6 5.05 14.64 13.98
C SER A 6 5.25 13.75 15.21
N ALA A 7 6.03 14.22 16.19
CA ALA A 7 6.24 13.51 17.45
C ALA A 7 4.94 13.37 18.26
N VAL A 8 4.12 14.43 18.32
CA VAL A 8 2.82 14.39 19.00
C VAL A 8 1.84 13.45 18.28
N ILE A 9 1.86 13.38 16.95
CA ILE A 9 1.00 12.45 16.21
C ILE A 9 1.40 10.98 16.44
N VAL A 10 2.71 10.69 16.53
CA VAL A 10 3.25 9.34 16.77
C VAL A 10 3.06 8.90 18.23
N ALA A 11 3.14 9.83 19.19
CA ALA A 11 3.12 9.50 20.61
C ALA A 11 1.71 9.26 21.20
N ILE A 12 0.63 9.62 20.48
CA ILE A 12 -0.73 9.36 20.98
C ILE A 12 -1.07 7.89 20.70
N PRO A 13 -1.22 7.03 21.72
CA PRO A 13 -1.74 5.68 21.54
C PRO A 13 -3.24 5.83 21.27
N ARG A 14 -3.60 6.03 19.99
CA ARG A 14 -4.99 6.24 19.61
C ARG A 14 -5.68 4.87 19.51
N PRO A 15 -6.75 4.62 20.28
CA PRO A 15 -7.58 3.45 20.05
C PRO A 15 -8.12 3.57 18.63
N SER A 16 -7.75 2.63 17.77
CA SER A 16 -8.27 2.57 16.42
C SER A 16 -9.74 2.19 16.50
N THR A 17 -10.62 3.17 16.50
CA THR A 17 -12.05 2.93 16.27
C THR A 17 -12.17 2.25 14.90
N MET A 18 -13.05 1.25 14.80
CA MET A 18 -13.27 0.40 13.63
C MET A 18 -13.16 1.16 12.28
N PRO A 19 -13.84 2.31 12.06
CA PRO A 19 -13.73 3.05 10.80
C PRO A 19 -12.32 3.56 10.47
N ARG A 20 -11.52 3.91 11.48
CA ARG A 20 -10.17 4.45 11.29
C ARG A 20 -9.16 3.40 10.80
N ALA A 21 -9.29 2.15 11.26
CA ALA A 21 -8.47 1.04 10.76
C ALA A 21 -8.74 0.79 9.26
N TRP A 22 -10.03 0.77 8.89
CA TRP A 22 -10.47 0.63 7.51
C TRP A 22 -10.00 1.79 6.63
N THR A 23 -10.08 3.04 7.11
CA THR A 23 -9.57 4.19 6.35
C THR A 23 -8.06 4.10 6.12
N PHE A 24 -7.28 3.67 7.13
CA PHE A 24 -5.83 3.53 6.98
C PHE A 24 -5.47 2.41 5.99
N PHE A 25 -6.17 1.28 6.06
CA PHE A 25 -6.02 0.18 5.12
C PHE A 25 -6.36 0.60 3.67
N LEU A 26 -7.50 1.27 3.45
CA LEU A 26 -7.89 1.75 2.13
C LEU A 26 -6.90 2.78 1.57
N LEU A 27 -6.43 3.70 2.42
CA LEU A 27 -5.46 4.72 2.02
C LEU A 27 -4.12 4.09 1.61
N ASP A 28 -3.62 3.12 2.39
CA ASP A 28 -2.40 2.39 2.09
C ASP A 28 -2.52 1.61 0.76
N GLN A 29 -3.67 0.96 0.55
CA GLN A 29 -3.97 0.24 -0.69
C GLN A 29 -4.00 1.18 -1.91
N VAL A 30 -4.69 2.33 -1.80
CA VAL A 30 -4.77 3.32 -2.89
C VAL A 30 -3.39 3.88 -3.24
N LEU A 31 -2.59 4.23 -2.23
CA LEU A 31 -1.21 4.71 -2.45
C LEU A 31 -0.35 3.65 -3.15
N THR A 32 -0.46 2.39 -2.72
CA THR A 32 0.26 1.26 -3.36
C THR A 32 -0.05 1.19 -4.86
N TYR A 33 -1.33 1.25 -5.24
CA TYR A 33 -1.73 1.19 -6.65
C TYR A 33 -1.27 2.40 -7.45
N ILE A 34 -1.35 3.61 -6.88
CA ILE A 34 -0.90 4.83 -7.55
C ILE A 34 0.61 4.78 -7.84
N ILE A 35 1.42 4.38 -6.84
CA ILE A 35 2.88 4.30 -7.00
C ILE A 35 3.26 3.21 -8.01
N LEU A 36 2.59 2.06 -7.96
CA LEU A 36 2.80 0.98 -8.93
C LEU A 36 2.47 1.44 -10.36
N ALA A 37 1.33 2.10 -10.55
CA ALA A 37 0.93 2.63 -11.87
C ALA A 37 1.92 3.68 -12.38
N ALA A 38 2.35 4.61 -11.51
CA ALA A 38 3.37 5.60 -11.86
C ALA A 38 4.70 4.93 -12.24
N GLY A 39 5.13 3.91 -11.48
CA GLY A 39 6.31 3.11 -11.78
C GLY A 39 6.21 2.38 -13.12
N ALA A 40 5.05 1.79 -13.44
CA ALA A 40 4.81 1.12 -14.72
C ALA A 40 4.89 2.10 -15.90
N VAL A 41 4.21 3.25 -15.81
CA VAL A 41 4.29 4.30 -16.84
C VAL A 41 5.74 4.78 -17.01
N LEU A 42 6.45 4.99 -15.92
CA LEU A 42 7.86 5.41 -15.97
C LEU A 42 8.76 4.35 -16.62
N ALA A 43 8.52 3.06 -16.34
CA ALA A 43 9.25 1.95 -16.96
C ALA A 43 9.04 1.90 -18.47
N GLU A 44 7.80 2.07 -18.93
CA GLU A 44 7.47 2.13 -20.37
C GLU A 44 8.13 3.33 -21.05
N VAL A 45 8.05 4.52 -20.45
CA VAL A 45 8.69 5.72 -20.97
C VAL A 45 10.22 5.56 -21.03
N LEU A 46 10.82 4.96 -20.00
CA LEU A 46 12.26 4.68 -19.98
C LEU A 46 12.64 3.65 -21.06
N TYR A 47 11.83 2.62 -21.26
CA TYR A 47 12.05 1.62 -22.30
C TYR A 47 12.02 2.25 -23.70
N LEU A 48 11.04 3.13 -23.96
CA LEU A 48 10.96 3.90 -25.19
C LEU A 48 12.16 4.86 -25.34
N ALA A 49 12.62 5.48 -24.26
CA ALA A 49 13.78 6.37 -24.29
C ALA A 49 15.10 5.64 -24.58
N GLU A 50 15.24 4.38 -24.18
CA GLU A 50 16.41 3.54 -24.44
C GLU A 50 16.38 2.94 -25.85
N LYS A 51 15.25 2.35 -26.27
CA LYS A 51 15.16 1.64 -27.55
C LYS A 51 14.70 2.48 -28.74
N GLY A 52 13.93 3.54 -28.51
CA GLY A 52 13.25 4.27 -29.56
C GLY A 52 12.15 3.44 -30.24
N VAL A 53 11.32 4.12 -31.03
CA VAL A 53 10.28 3.51 -31.87
C VAL A 53 10.40 4.07 -33.30
N PRO A 54 10.94 3.30 -34.25
CA PRO A 54 11.17 3.79 -35.60
C PRO A 54 9.87 4.09 -36.35
N SER A 55 8.77 3.39 -36.06
CA SER A 55 7.45 3.64 -36.67
C SER A 55 6.77 4.93 -36.20
N ALA A 56 7.17 5.46 -35.04
CA ALA A 56 6.70 6.73 -34.50
C ALA A 56 7.71 7.89 -34.70
N ALA A 57 8.78 7.65 -35.46
CA ALA A 57 9.92 8.57 -35.61
C ALA A 57 10.55 9.02 -34.27
N TRP A 58 10.45 8.18 -33.23
CA TRP A 58 11.01 8.47 -31.91
C TRP A 58 12.38 7.81 -31.76
N SER A 59 13.45 8.61 -31.76
CA SER A 59 14.83 8.15 -31.58
C SER A 59 15.17 7.92 -30.11
N SER A 60 16.14 7.05 -29.82
CA SER A 60 16.60 6.78 -28.44
C SER A 60 17.13 8.07 -27.78
N ALA A 61 16.45 8.56 -26.76
CA ALA A 61 16.84 9.76 -26.01
C ALA A 61 18.01 9.49 -25.06
N CYS A 62 18.12 8.29 -24.50
CA CYS A 62 19.17 7.94 -23.53
C CYS A 62 20.58 7.89 -24.14
N GLY A 63 20.70 7.72 -25.46
CA GLY A 63 21.97 7.84 -26.17
C GLY A 63 22.55 9.26 -26.16
N SER A 64 21.69 10.29 -26.18
CA SER A 64 22.10 11.70 -26.16
C SER A 64 22.13 12.28 -24.73
N PHE A 65 21.24 11.80 -23.84
CA PHE A 65 21.07 12.30 -22.46
C PHE A 65 21.33 11.22 -21.39
N GLY A 66 22.43 10.48 -21.51
CA GLY A 66 22.74 9.34 -20.64
C GLY A 66 22.72 9.63 -19.13
N SER A 67 23.19 10.81 -18.69
CA SER A 67 23.18 11.18 -17.26
C SER A 67 21.78 11.39 -16.69
N PHE A 68 20.86 11.96 -17.48
CA PHE A 68 19.46 12.11 -17.09
C PHE A 68 18.75 10.75 -17.05
N CYS A 69 19.03 9.89 -18.04
CA CYS A 69 18.49 8.56 -18.11
C CYS A 69 18.94 7.68 -16.93
N HIS A 70 20.22 7.81 -16.51
CA HIS A 70 20.72 7.16 -15.31
C HIS A 70 19.95 7.58 -14.06
N LYS A 71 19.66 8.87 -13.90
CA LYS A 71 18.87 9.40 -12.77
C LYS A 71 17.44 8.87 -12.78
N ILE A 72 16.77 8.86 -13.94
CA ILE A 72 15.42 8.29 -14.06
C ILE A 72 15.43 6.80 -13.70
N LYS A 73 16.40 6.04 -14.23
CA LYS A 73 16.52 4.62 -13.92
C LYS A 73 16.73 4.36 -12.43
N ALA A 74 17.55 5.15 -11.77
CA ALA A 74 17.71 5.07 -10.30
C ALA A 74 16.39 5.38 -9.58
N SER A 75 15.66 6.42 -10.01
CA SER A 75 14.33 6.76 -9.48
C SER A 75 13.31 5.63 -9.68
N LEU A 76 13.34 4.96 -10.82
CA LEU A 76 12.49 3.82 -11.12
C LEU A 76 12.76 2.66 -10.15
N ILE A 77 14.03 2.33 -9.91
CA ILE A 77 14.42 1.28 -8.96
C ILE A 77 13.92 1.63 -7.55
N ILE A 78 14.14 2.87 -7.10
CA ILE A 78 13.65 3.34 -5.80
C ILE A 78 12.12 3.26 -5.71
N THR A 79 11.41 3.60 -6.79
CA THR A 79 9.95 3.51 -6.87
C THR A 79 9.48 2.07 -6.69
N PHE A 80 10.11 1.09 -7.36
CA PHE A 80 9.79 -0.33 -7.18
C PHE A 80 10.08 -0.83 -5.75
N VAL A 81 11.19 -0.41 -5.14
CA VAL A 81 11.47 -0.72 -3.74
C VAL A 81 10.39 -0.14 -2.83
N ALA A 82 9.96 1.11 -3.07
CA ALA A 82 8.87 1.72 -2.34
C ALA A 82 7.56 0.93 -2.49
N VAL A 83 7.21 0.47 -3.70
CA VAL A 83 6.03 -0.38 -3.93
C VAL A 83 6.10 -1.64 -3.07
N VAL A 84 7.24 -2.32 -3.02
CA VAL A 84 7.41 -3.52 -2.17
C VAL A 84 7.16 -3.19 -0.69
N CYS A 85 7.71 -2.08 -0.21
CA CYS A 85 7.47 -1.62 1.17
C CYS A 85 5.98 -1.35 1.44
N TYR A 86 5.28 -0.67 0.53
CA TYR A 86 3.85 -0.40 0.65
C TYR A 86 3.01 -1.68 0.61
N VAL A 87 3.34 -2.65 -0.25
CA VAL A 87 2.68 -3.97 -0.27
C VAL A 87 2.82 -4.67 1.08
N LEU A 88 4.00 -4.65 1.70
CA LEU A 88 4.20 -5.24 3.03
C LEU A 88 3.40 -4.51 4.11
N LEU A 89 3.30 -3.18 4.05
CA LEU A 89 2.47 -2.39 4.97
C LEU A 89 0.98 -2.72 4.82
N SER A 90 0.48 -2.85 3.59
CA SER A 90 -0.90 -3.27 3.31
C SER A 90 -1.18 -4.66 3.87
N LEU A 91 -0.26 -5.62 3.72
CA LEU A 91 -0.38 -6.96 4.28
C LEU A 91 -0.42 -6.95 5.82
N ILE A 92 0.44 -6.17 6.47
CA ILE A 92 0.42 -6.05 7.94
C ILE A 92 -0.88 -5.39 8.39
N SER A 93 -1.33 -4.35 7.70
CA SER A 93 -2.57 -3.63 8.02
C SER A 93 -3.80 -4.52 7.89
N SER A 94 -3.92 -5.26 6.79
CA SER A 94 -4.99 -6.25 6.59
C SER A 94 -4.91 -7.37 7.61
N TYR A 95 -3.73 -7.95 7.86
CA TYR A 95 -3.58 -9.00 8.86
C TYR A 95 -4.03 -8.54 10.26
N ARG A 96 -3.63 -7.33 10.68
CA ARG A 96 -4.06 -6.74 11.95
C ARG A 96 -5.56 -6.47 11.98
N LEU A 97 -6.14 -6.04 10.86
CA LEU A 97 -7.58 -5.82 10.74
C LEU A 97 -8.34 -7.14 10.87
N PHE A 98 -7.96 -8.19 10.13
CA PHE A 98 -8.66 -9.47 10.15
C PHE A 98 -8.42 -10.26 11.43
N SER A 99 -7.20 -10.27 11.98
CA SER A 99 -6.87 -10.98 13.22
C SER A 99 -7.57 -10.41 14.46
N LYS A 100 -7.97 -9.12 14.46
CA LYS A 100 -8.72 -8.54 15.58
C LYS A 100 -10.24 -8.78 15.51
N TYR A 101 -10.73 -9.30 14.40
CA TYR A 101 -12.15 -9.56 14.16
C TYR A 101 -12.34 -11.04 13.87
N ASP A 102 -12.01 -11.89 14.84
CA ASP A 102 -12.63 -13.22 14.91
C ASP A 102 -14.16 -13.04 14.95
N ALA A 103 -14.87 -13.90 14.20
CA ALA A 103 -16.32 -13.88 14.13
C ALA A 103 -16.92 -13.90 15.55
N PRO A 104 -18.04 -13.17 15.82
CA PRO A 104 -18.65 -13.19 17.13
C PRO A 104 -18.91 -14.65 17.54
N SER A 105 -18.34 -15.06 18.68
CA SER A 105 -18.56 -16.38 19.25
C SER A 105 -20.07 -16.62 19.29
N GLN A 106 -20.53 -17.67 18.59
CA GLN A 106 -21.90 -18.13 18.68
C GLN A 106 -22.22 -18.28 20.16
N VAL A 107 -23.05 -17.39 20.70
CA VAL A 107 -23.66 -17.57 22.01
C VAL A 107 -24.40 -18.90 21.91
N ASN A 108 -23.83 -19.94 22.52
CA ASN A 108 -24.43 -21.26 22.56
C ASN A 108 -25.81 -21.13 23.21
N ASN A 109 -26.87 -21.18 22.41
CA ASN A 109 -28.27 -21.31 22.85
C ASN A 109 -28.55 -22.67 23.54
N ASN A 110 -27.54 -23.29 24.14
CA ASN A 110 -27.67 -24.57 24.84
C ASN A 110 -28.09 -24.37 26.30
N SER A 111 -27.82 -23.21 26.92
CA SER A 111 -28.32 -22.92 28.28
C SER A 111 -29.84 -22.69 28.36
N ASN A 112 -30.55 -22.58 27.23
CA ASN A 112 -32.01 -22.54 27.21
C ASN A 112 -32.67 -23.94 27.21
N LYS A 113 -31.89 -25.01 26.94
CA LYS A 113 -32.43 -26.38 26.97
C LYS A 113 -32.42 -27.00 28.37
N ASP A 114 -31.53 -26.55 29.24
CA ASP A 114 -31.42 -27.08 30.62
C ASP A 114 -32.53 -26.54 31.55
N ILE A 115 -33.18 -25.43 31.19
CA ILE A 115 -34.33 -24.88 31.93
C ILE A 115 -35.65 -25.55 31.49
N ALA A 116 -35.74 -26.05 30.26
CA ALA A 116 -36.95 -26.70 29.74
C ALA A 116 -37.10 -28.18 30.17
N TYR A 117 -36.05 -28.81 30.68
CA TYR A 117 -36.07 -30.21 31.17
C TYR A 117 -36.22 -30.35 32.70
N ASN A 118 -36.19 -29.24 33.45
CA ASN A 118 -36.35 -29.20 34.91
C ASN A 118 -37.58 -28.37 35.34
N GLY A 119 -38.59 -28.25 34.47
CA GLY A 119 -39.90 -27.66 34.75
C GLY A 119 -40.98 -28.74 34.84
#